data_AF-A0A815PUP8-F1
#
_entry.id   AF-A0A815PUP8-F1
#
_cell.length_a   1.000
_cell.length_b   1.000
_cell.length_c   1.000
_cell.angle_alpha   90.00
_cell.angle_beta   90.00
_cell.angle_gamma   90.00
#
_symmetry.space_group_name_H-M   'P 1'
#
loop_
_entity.id
_entity.type
_entity.pdbx_description
1 polymer ?
#
loop_
_entity_poly.entity_id
_entity_poly.type
_entity_poly.pdbx_seq_one_letter_code
_entity_poly.pdbx_strand_id
1 'polypeptide(L)'
;MLRIISYNIRGITTCKKQQLLKIWLNQNPHDIVMLQETHMTKFFHLENFKNSFLDYNIRGALGTWAAGGVLIMIKKKYNMIDYGSDTNGRIIYIKIECNHVPIVLVNVYAPAQITERCSFFKELFLYIPSTKWIIIGGDFNCTPNNHQDRNKLGAQTDNLSYRILLKEVINPLLLTEIFRRKQPRKMIYSYHASAGNYHSRIDLVFGSDIIYKNTHDIGYVPVGISDHDALVLSIKIPPLTDKNMHRRWICNPNVIKRKSFLEKFHRVWNIIINTADLNTTEWWKDFKTSLIMIIQQEEKELNRETRRELDGLSKEYRFRATNPSNDDLAQLEIIRQKLHDALTEKFVNSIPSQDDRDFKCLSNLAKVRLAHGKANQSRIAYLTHPSKGRVETDNGMMEICCNFYQDLYNVKPIDTYYWSELFEDITTLNQNDIDLLDRDITTDECYEALKAMQLGRVPGDDGLTIELWRFIFPIIGGIRQGCSLSGYLYVMCLEPLLNLIRKNPKIPGVLVPGSQYRSLVNTILHNDETNIVIKTLAYADDVCTFVFNINDEFETYELFKKYSYASGGKTNDTKTVIFWISDCLDPPPFNAKIEREKCTFLGIPMDTQGQLPHEEIDKMQIGIFVIINVN
;
A
#
# COMPACT_ATOMS: atom_id res chain seq x y z
N MET A 1 20.82 -7.77 21.84
CA MET A 1 21.46 -8.05 20.53
C MET A 1 20.72 -9.23 19.92
N LEU A 2 20.40 -9.21 18.64
CA LEU A 2 19.86 -10.34 17.89
C LEU A 2 20.99 -10.94 17.06
N ARG A 3 21.33 -12.21 17.28
CA ARG A 3 22.38 -12.93 16.55
C ARG A 3 21.78 -13.87 15.51
N ILE A 4 22.15 -13.66 14.26
CA ILE A 4 21.62 -14.39 13.10
C ILE A 4 22.79 -15.11 12.42
N ILE A 5 22.54 -16.35 11.99
CA ILE A 5 23.45 -17.10 11.14
C ILE A 5 22.70 -17.59 9.90
N SER A 6 23.35 -17.52 8.74
CA SER A 6 22.92 -18.15 7.50
C SER A 6 23.94 -19.17 7.06
N TYR A 7 23.50 -20.39 6.78
CA TYR A 7 24.41 -21.48 6.49
C TYR A 7 23.85 -22.52 5.51
N ASN A 8 24.49 -22.64 4.34
CA ASN A 8 24.24 -23.75 3.42
C ASN A 8 24.89 -25.03 3.97
N ILE A 9 24.05 -25.96 4.46
CA ILE A 9 24.47 -27.15 5.22
C ILE A 9 24.79 -28.37 4.34
N ARG A 10 24.42 -28.29 3.06
CA ARG A 10 24.56 -29.36 2.06
C ARG A 10 24.07 -30.73 2.57
N GLY A 11 22.80 -30.78 2.90
CA GLY A 11 22.07 -31.93 3.45
C GLY A 11 22.21 -32.05 4.96
N ILE A 12 21.09 -32.17 5.68
CA ILE A 12 21.04 -32.29 7.15
C ILE A 12 20.19 -33.47 7.65
N THR A 13 19.80 -34.38 6.75
CA THR A 13 18.92 -35.53 7.08
C THR A 13 19.59 -36.58 7.96
N THR A 14 20.93 -36.66 7.97
CA THR A 14 21.66 -37.65 8.79
C THR A 14 21.79 -37.20 10.25
N CYS A 15 21.61 -38.12 11.19
CA CYS A 15 21.77 -37.86 12.64
C CYS A 15 23.16 -37.27 12.98
N LYS A 16 24.24 -37.78 12.36
CA LYS A 16 25.61 -37.28 12.56
C LYS A 16 25.73 -35.78 12.28
N LYS A 17 25.28 -35.30 11.11
CA LYS A 17 25.33 -33.86 10.78
C LYS A 17 24.43 -33.03 11.71
N GLN A 18 23.27 -33.54 12.11
CA GLN A 18 22.39 -32.85 13.07
C GLN A 18 23.08 -32.69 14.44
N GLN A 19 23.76 -33.72 14.92
CA GLN A 19 24.53 -33.66 16.17
C GLN A 19 25.70 -32.68 16.07
N LEU A 20 26.45 -32.68 14.96
CA LEU A 20 27.54 -31.72 14.73
C LEU A 20 27.03 -30.28 14.74
N LEU A 21 25.92 -30.01 14.03
CA LEU A 21 25.29 -28.69 14.03
C LEU A 21 24.84 -28.29 15.44
N LYS A 22 24.27 -29.22 16.20
CA LYS A 22 23.85 -28.99 17.60
C LYS A 22 25.02 -28.65 18.52
N ILE A 23 26.13 -29.39 18.43
CA ILE A 23 27.36 -29.10 19.18
C ILE A 23 27.86 -27.69 18.85
N TRP A 24 27.92 -27.36 17.56
CA TRP A 24 28.40 -26.06 17.11
C TRP A 24 27.50 -24.92 17.60
N LEU A 25 26.17 -25.05 17.50
CA LEU A 25 25.21 -24.05 17.97
C LEU A 25 25.20 -23.91 19.50
N ASN A 26 25.54 -24.96 20.25
CA ASN A 26 25.69 -24.88 21.71
C ASN A 26 26.94 -24.06 22.09
N GLN A 27 28.04 -24.22 21.37
CA GLN A 27 29.26 -23.44 21.57
C GLN A 27 29.13 -22.01 21.03
N ASN A 28 28.36 -21.83 19.96
CA ASN A 28 28.14 -20.56 19.29
C ASN A 28 26.63 -20.24 19.26
N PRO A 29 26.06 -19.76 20.38
CA PRO A 29 24.63 -19.58 20.48
C PRO A 29 24.13 -18.46 19.55
N HIS A 30 23.25 -18.81 18.62
CA HIS A 30 22.55 -17.87 17.75
C HIS A 30 21.07 -17.81 18.11
N ASP A 31 20.45 -16.67 17.85
CA ASP A 31 19.02 -16.46 18.11
C ASP A 31 18.17 -16.94 16.93
N ILE A 32 18.68 -16.78 15.71
CA ILE A 32 18.04 -17.17 14.46
C ILE A 32 19.06 -17.91 13.59
N VAL A 33 18.67 -19.07 13.07
CA VAL A 33 19.48 -19.92 12.20
C VAL A 33 18.74 -20.13 10.89
N MET A 34 19.30 -19.66 9.79
CA MET A 34 18.79 -19.85 8.43
C MET A 34 19.62 -20.93 7.75
N LEU A 35 19.00 -22.05 7.37
CA LEU A 35 19.66 -23.18 6.71
C LEU A 35 19.19 -23.31 5.27
N GLN A 36 20.14 -23.50 4.35
CA GLN A 36 19.90 -23.81 2.94
C GLN A 36 20.39 -25.23 2.62
N GLU A 37 19.88 -25.83 1.55
CA GLU A 37 20.14 -27.21 1.14
C GLU A 37 19.92 -28.24 2.26
N THR A 38 18.81 -28.17 2.97
CA THR A 38 18.52 -29.16 4.04
C THR A 38 18.39 -30.61 3.54
N HIS A 39 18.04 -30.80 2.28
CA HIS A 39 17.68 -32.04 1.58
C HIS A 39 16.53 -32.81 2.27
N MET A 40 15.70 -32.09 3.03
CA MET A 40 14.49 -32.65 3.62
C MET A 40 13.36 -32.65 2.61
N THR A 41 13.08 -33.81 2.01
CA THR A 41 12.00 -33.97 1.00
C THR A 41 10.69 -34.49 1.60
N LYS A 42 10.71 -35.01 2.83
CA LYS A 42 9.55 -35.61 3.51
C LYS A 42 9.24 -34.88 4.80
N PHE A 43 7.95 -34.71 5.10
CA PHE A 43 7.48 -34.05 6.32
C PHE A 43 8.07 -34.65 7.61
N PHE A 44 8.16 -35.99 7.69
CA PHE A 44 8.74 -36.67 8.86
C PHE A 44 10.21 -36.32 9.12
N HIS A 45 11.00 -35.97 8.09
CA HIS A 45 12.38 -35.51 8.30
C HIS A 45 12.42 -34.19 9.08
N LEU A 46 11.49 -33.27 8.76
CA LEU A 46 11.36 -31.98 9.45
C LEU A 46 10.87 -32.16 10.90
N GLU A 47 9.89 -33.05 11.13
CA GLU A 47 9.40 -33.34 12.48
C GLU A 47 10.49 -33.97 13.37
N ASN A 48 11.27 -34.93 12.85
CA ASN A 48 12.40 -35.49 13.59
C ASN A 48 13.48 -34.45 13.89
N PHE A 49 13.75 -33.56 12.94
CA PHE A 49 14.69 -32.47 13.15
C PHE A 49 14.22 -31.53 14.26
N LYS A 50 12.92 -31.19 14.32
CA LYS A 50 12.34 -30.39 15.41
C LYS A 50 12.59 -31.01 16.79
N ASN A 51 12.45 -32.33 16.90
CA ASN A 51 12.70 -33.04 18.16
C ASN A 51 14.16 -32.95 18.63
N SER A 52 15.11 -32.72 17.73
CA SER A 52 16.52 -32.59 18.06
C SER A 52 16.91 -31.19 18.57
N PHE A 53 16.10 -30.17 18.30
CA PHE A 53 16.40 -28.75 18.56
C PHE A 53 15.25 -28.06 19.33
N LEU A 54 14.92 -28.59 20.51
CA LEU A 54 13.77 -28.17 21.31
C LEU A 54 13.76 -26.70 21.76
N ASP A 55 14.91 -26.02 21.76
CA ASP A 55 15.02 -24.60 22.15
C ASP A 55 14.52 -23.64 21.06
N TYR A 56 14.28 -24.16 19.85
CA TYR A 56 13.90 -23.39 18.67
C TYR A 56 12.48 -23.71 18.20
N ASN A 57 11.77 -22.68 17.75
CA ASN A 57 10.64 -22.80 16.84
C ASN A 57 11.17 -22.91 15.42
N ILE A 58 10.77 -23.95 14.69
CA ILE A 58 11.36 -24.30 13.39
C ILE A 58 10.29 -24.33 12.31
N ARG A 59 10.54 -23.62 11.22
CA ARG A 59 9.73 -23.63 9.99
C ARG A 59 10.62 -23.92 8.81
N GLY A 60 10.14 -24.68 7.84
CA GLY A 60 10.91 -24.99 6.64
C GLY A 60 10.03 -25.21 5.42
N ALA A 61 10.57 -24.83 4.27
CA ALA A 61 10.05 -25.17 2.96
C ALA A 61 10.80 -26.43 2.50
N LEU A 62 10.09 -27.56 2.39
CA LEU A 62 10.68 -28.85 2.06
C LEU A 62 11.32 -28.82 0.68
N GLY A 63 12.44 -29.52 0.54
CA GLY A 63 13.15 -29.65 -0.73
C GLY A 63 12.39 -30.52 -1.73
N THR A 64 12.62 -30.26 -3.02
CA THR A 64 12.20 -31.11 -4.14
C THR A 64 13.44 -31.76 -4.78
N TRP A 65 13.27 -32.60 -5.80
CA TRP A 65 14.42 -33.14 -6.53
C TRP A 65 15.28 -32.04 -7.21
N ALA A 66 14.66 -30.89 -7.51
CA ALA A 66 15.32 -29.73 -8.11
C ALA A 66 15.78 -28.67 -7.09
N ALA A 67 15.47 -28.81 -5.80
CA ALA A 67 15.76 -27.78 -4.80
C ALA A 67 16.04 -28.39 -3.42
N GLY A 68 17.16 -27.98 -2.81
CA GLY A 68 17.64 -28.57 -1.57
C GLY A 68 16.80 -28.25 -0.32
N GLY A 69 15.77 -27.41 -0.36
CA GLY A 69 14.94 -27.06 0.80
C GLY A 69 15.60 -26.04 1.74
N VAL A 70 14.80 -25.16 2.33
CA VAL A 70 15.24 -24.08 3.23
C VAL A 70 14.51 -24.12 4.56
N LEU A 71 15.18 -23.69 5.63
CA LEU A 71 14.64 -23.75 6.99
C LEU A 71 15.08 -22.55 7.83
N ILE A 72 14.22 -22.09 8.73
CA ILE A 72 14.56 -21.09 9.74
C ILE A 72 14.22 -21.62 11.13
N MET A 73 15.21 -21.55 12.02
CA MET A 73 15.09 -21.87 13.45
C MET A 73 15.16 -20.56 14.23
N ILE A 74 14.23 -20.35 15.17
CA ILE A 74 14.16 -19.14 15.99
C ILE A 74 14.09 -19.55 17.45
N LYS A 75 14.91 -18.98 18.34
CA LYS A 75 14.80 -19.27 19.78
C LYS A 75 13.39 -18.95 20.28
N LYS A 76 12.82 -19.85 21.09
CA LYS A 76 11.44 -19.75 21.62
C LYS A 76 11.11 -18.46 22.38
N LYS A 77 12.11 -17.71 22.83
CA LYS A 77 11.95 -16.39 23.46
C LYS A 77 11.45 -15.29 22.51
N TYR A 78 11.48 -15.51 21.19
CA TYR A 78 10.95 -14.56 20.22
C TYR A 78 9.57 -14.97 19.75
N ASN A 79 8.65 -13.99 19.69
CA ASN A 79 7.31 -14.22 19.20
C ASN A 79 7.30 -14.24 17.66
N MET A 80 6.76 -15.31 17.07
CA MET A 80 6.55 -15.43 15.63
C MET A 80 5.15 -14.91 15.31
N ILE A 81 5.09 -13.84 14.51
CA ILE A 81 3.84 -13.18 14.10
C ILE A 81 3.26 -13.86 12.85
N ASP A 82 4.09 -14.16 11.87
CA ASP A 82 3.66 -14.67 10.56
C ASP A 82 4.80 -15.48 9.91
N TYR A 83 4.49 -16.34 8.95
CA TYR A 83 5.46 -17.07 8.14
C TYR A 83 4.84 -17.54 6.82
N GLY A 84 5.68 -17.70 5.80
CA GLY A 84 5.26 -18.26 4.51
C GLY A 84 6.46 -18.75 3.72
N SER A 85 6.20 -19.53 2.67
CA SER A 85 7.24 -20.11 1.83
C SER A 85 6.80 -20.23 0.38
N ASP A 86 7.75 -20.46 -0.51
CA ASP A 86 7.45 -20.94 -1.85
C ASP A 86 7.07 -22.42 -1.86
N THR A 87 6.61 -22.90 -3.01
CA THR A 87 6.27 -24.31 -3.24
C THR A 87 7.50 -25.15 -3.61
N ASN A 88 8.59 -24.51 -4.06
CA ASN A 88 9.77 -25.20 -4.56
C ASN A 88 10.82 -25.48 -3.48
N GLY A 89 10.68 -24.93 -2.27
CA GLY A 89 11.63 -25.16 -1.19
C GLY A 89 12.88 -24.27 -1.29
N ARG A 90 12.77 -23.09 -1.89
CA ARG A 90 13.88 -22.15 -2.10
C ARG A 90 13.72 -20.86 -1.31
N ILE A 91 12.50 -20.54 -0.85
CA ILE A 91 12.20 -19.32 -0.11
C ILE A 91 11.39 -19.68 1.12
N ILE A 92 11.80 -19.16 2.26
CA ILE A 92 10.95 -19.08 3.44
C ILE A 92 11.13 -17.72 4.11
N TYR A 93 10.03 -17.09 4.47
CA TYR A 93 10.06 -15.92 5.32
C TYR A 93 9.42 -16.23 6.68
N ILE A 94 9.89 -15.51 7.68
CA ILE A 94 9.25 -15.39 8.99
C ILE A 94 9.14 -13.91 9.34
N LYS A 95 8.08 -13.55 10.03
CA LYS A 95 7.90 -12.26 10.68
C LYS A 95 7.91 -12.49 12.18
N ILE A 96 8.82 -11.83 12.87
CA ILE A 96 8.94 -11.91 14.33
C ILE A 96 8.72 -10.56 14.97
N GLU A 97 8.31 -10.58 16.24
CA GLU A 97 8.37 -9.40 17.09
C GLU A 97 9.63 -9.46 17.95
N CYS A 98 10.44 -8.40 17.92
CA CYS A 98 11.56 -8.23 18.84
C CYS A 98 11.56 -6.82 19.41
N ASN A 99 11.43 -6.70 20.74
CA ASN A 99 11.24 -5.42 21.42
C ASN A 99 10.12 -4.56 20.80
N HIS A 100 8.97 -5.20 20.52
CA HIS A 100 7.80 -4.66 19.81
C HIS A 100 8.03 -4.29 18.33
N VAL A 101 9.24 -4.51 17.79
CA VAL A 101 9.56 -4.19 16.39
C VAL A 101 9.23 -5.40 15.51
N PRO A 102 8.37 -5.26 14.49
CA PRO A 102 8.13 -6.34 13.52
C PRO A 102 9.29 -6.45 12.52
N ILE A 103 10.00 -7.56 12.55
CA ILE A 103 11.15 -7.84 11.69
C ILE A 103 10.81 -9.01 10.77
N VAL A 104 11.02 -8.82 9.47
CA VAL A 104 10.90 -9.87 8.46
C VAL A 104 12.29 -10.41 8.15
N LEU A 105 12.44 -11.73 8.26
CA LEU A 105 13.63 -12.46 7.85
C LEU A 105 13.26 -13.40 6.71
N VAL A 106 14.00 -13.32 5.62
CA VAL A 106 13.81 -14.13 4.43
C VAL A 106 15.06 -14.97 4.22
N ASN A 107 14.90 -16.28 4.19
CA ASN A 107 15.93 -17.24 3.86
C ASN A 107 15.78 -17.68 2.40
N VAL A 108 16.84 -17.53 1.62
CA VAL A 108 16.88 -17.78 0.17
C VAL A 108 17.90 -18.86 -0.18
N TYR A 109 17.52 -19.76 -1.10
CA TYR A 109 18.41 -20.66 -1.81
C TYR A 109 18.18 -20.56 -3.33
N ALA A 110 18.94 -19.67 -3.96
CA ALA A 110 18.80 -19.41 -5.39
C ALA A 110 19.33 -20.57 -6.25
N PRO A 111 18.76 -20.84 -7.44
CA PRO A 111 19.26 -21.87 -8.35
C PRO A 111 20.72 -21.67 -8.79
N ALA A 112 21.45 -22.77 -8.99
CA ALA A 112 22.82 -22.74 -9.52
C ALA A 112 22.83 -22.40 -11.02
N GLN A 113 21.83 -22.87 -11.78
CA GLN A 113 21.69 -22.56 -13.21
C GLN A 113 21.23 -21.11 -13.41
N ILE A 114 21.94 -20.38 -14.26
CA ILE A 114 21.74 -18.94 -14.42
C ILE A 114 20.33 -18.55 -14.91
N THR A 115 19.76 -19.30 -15.85
CA THR A 115 18.43 -19.02 -16.42
C THR A 115 17.35 -19.15 -15.35
N GLU A 116 17.37 -20.24 -14.60
CA GLU A 116 16.47 -20.47 -13.46
C GLU A 116 16.67 -19.42 -12.37
N ARG A 117 17.94 -19.07 -12.06
CA ARG A 117 18.27 -18.05 -11.08
C ARG A 117 17.72 -16.67 -11.45
N CYS A 118 17.82 -16.29 -12.72
CA CYS A 118 17.25 -15.04 -13.22
C CYS A 118 15.73 -15.00 -13.09
N SER A 119 15.03 -16.09 -13.43
CA SER A 119 13.57 -16.19 -13.24
C SER A 119 13.19 -16.15 -11.77
N PHE A 120 13.93 -16.89 -10.93
CA PHE A 120 13.75 -16.90 -9.48
C PHE A 120 13.84 -15.49 -8.86
N PHE A 121 14.83 -14.67 -9.26
CA PHE A 121 14.95 -13.31 -8.74
C PHE A 121 13.84 -12.36 -9.20
N LYS A 122 13.19 -12.61 -10.35
CA LYS A 122 12.02 -11.83 -10.78
C LYS A 122 10.79 -12.11 -9.92
N GLU A 123 10.70 -13.29 -9.30
CA GLU A 123 9.55 -13.69 -8.49
C GLU A 123 9.79 -13.52 -6.98
N LEU A 124 11.05 -13.45 -6.54
CA LEU A 124 11.43 -13.38 -5.12
C LEU A 124 10.69 -12.28 -4.35
N PHE A 125 10.44 -11.10 -4.95
CA PHE A 125 9.76 -9.99 -4.28
C PHE A 125 8.31 -10.34 -3.85
N LEU A 126 7.66 -11.29 -4.51
CA LEU A 126 6.28 -11.72 -4.21
C LEU A 126 6.16 -12.37 -2.83
N TYR A 127 7.25 -12.94 -2.33
CA TYR A 127 7.33 -13.69 -1.08
C TYR A 127 7.81 -12.86 0.11
N ILE A 128 7.98 -11.54 -0.05
CA ILE A 128 8.54 -10.66 0.97
C ILE A 128 7.44 -9.78 1.56
N PRO A 129 7.01 -10.01 2.83
CA PRO A 129 6.05 -9.14 3.48
C PRO A 129 6.58 -7.72 3.70
N SER A 130 5.69 -6.73 3.61
CA SER A 130 6.04 -5.33 3.82
C SER A 130 6.33 -5.02 5.29
N THR A 131 7.53 -4.52 5.58
CA THR A 131 7.92 -3.91 6.86
C THR A 131 9.13 -2.99 6.63
N LYS A 132 9.45 -2.12 7.60
CA LYS A 132 10.67 -1.31 7.59
C LYS A 132 11.92 -2.10 7.96
N TRP A 133 11.77 -3.22 8.67
CA TRP A 133 12.86 -4.05 9.17
C TRP A 133 12.92 -5.36 8.38
N ILE A 134 13.56 -5.34 7.21
CA ILE A 134 13.68 -6.49 6.33
C ILE A 134 15.13 -6.96 6.31
N ILE A 135 15.33 -8.27 6.46
CA ILE A 135 16.60 -8.96 6.27
C ILE A 135 16.36 -10.09 5.26
N ILE A 136 17.13 -10.12 4.18
CA ILE A 136 17.14 -11.22 3.22
C ILE A 136 18.54 -11.81 3.22
N GLY A 137 18.67 -13.07 3.61
CA GLY A 137 19.96 -13.76 3.67
C GLY A 137 19.86 -15.17 3.13
N GLY A 138 21.00 -15.73 2.73
CA GLY A 138 21.05 -17.09 2.19
C GLY A 138 22.11 -17.26 1.13
N ASP A 139 22.00 -18.34 0.39
CA ASP A 139 22.87 -18.65 -0.74
C ASP A 139 22.20 -18.16 -2.03
N PHE A 140 22.81 -17.13 -2.63
CA PHE A 140 22.32 -16.49 -3.84
C PHE A 140 22.91 -17.09 -5.11
N ASN A 141 23.84 -18.04 -5.01
CA ASN A 141 24.53 -18.66 -6.15
C ASN A 141 25.10 -17.64 -7.18
N CYS A 142 25.33 -16.40 -6.77
CA CYS A 142 25.85 -15.33 -7.61
C CYS A 142 26.73 -14.37 -6.78
N THR A 143 27.66 -13.71 -7.45
CA THR A 143 28.65 -12.84 -6.82
C THR A 143 28.38 -11.36 -7.15
N PRO A 144 28.36 -10.44 -6.16
CA PRO A 144 28.22 -9.01 -6.40
C PRO A 144 29.33 -8.41 -7.28
N ASN A 145 30.57 -8.82 -7.04
CA ASN A 145 31.73 -8.37 -7.79
C ASN A 145 32.73 -9.51 -8.03
N ASN A 146 32.87 -9.96 -9.28
CA ASN A 146 33.75 -11.08 -9.62
C ASN A 146 35.24 -10.87 -9.29
N HIS A 147 35.72 -9.63 -9.17
CA HIS A 147 37.11 -9.36 -8.81
C HIS A 147 37.37 -9.43 -7.30
N GLN A 148 36.34 -9.20 -6.48
CA GLN A 148 36.47 -9.17 -5.02
C GLN A 148 35.86 -10.38 -4.32
N ASP A 149 34.87 -11.01 -4.96
CA ASP A 149 34.05 -12.08 -4.41
C ASP A 149 34.41 -13.43 -5.01
N ARG A 150 35.50 -13.53 -5.79
CA ARG A 150 36.06 -14.78 -6.29
C ARG A 150 37.58 -14.74 -6.29
N ASN A 151 38.21 -15.90 -6.10
CA ASN A 151 39.65 -16.05 -6.24
C ASN A 151 40.09 -16.27 -7.71
N LYS A 152 39.16 -16.67 -8.58
CA LYS A 152 39.35 -16.83 -10.02
C LYS A 152 38.22 -16.11 -10.76
N LEU A 153 38.55 -15.41 -11.83
CA LEU A 153 37.57 -14.68 -12.63
C LEU A 153 36.53 -15.67 -13.20
N GLY A 154 35.27 -15.41 -12.89
CA GLY A 154 34.13 -16.15 -13.43
C GLY A 154 33.76 -15.70 -14.85
N ALA A 155 32.84 -16.43 -15.48
CA ALA A 155 32.21 -16.02 -16.73
C ALA A 155 31.49 -14.67 -16.55
N GLN A 156 31.51 -13.79 -17.56
CA GLN A 156 30.81 -12.49 -17.53
C GLN A 156 29.31 -12.62 -17.25
N THR A 157 28.72 -13.77 -17.55
CA THR A 157 27.30 -14.08 -17.40
C THR A 157 26.83 -14.05 -15.94
N ASP A 158 27.66 -14.35 -14.94
CA ASP A 158 27.22 -14.37 -13.53
C ASP A 158 26.76 -12.99 -13.01
N ASN A 159 27.36 -11.90 -13.54
CA ASN A 159 26.94 -10.53 -13.24
C ASN A 159 25.49 -10.24 -13.68
N LEU A 160 24.96 -10.95 -14.69
CA LEU A 160 23.59 -10.74 -15.17
C LEU A 160 22.57 -11.06 -14.07
N SER A 161 22.72 -12.23 -13.43
CA SER A 161 21.80 -12.66 -12.37
C SER A 161 21.81 -11.73 -11.16
N TYR A 162 23.00 -11.25 -10.76
CA TYR A 162 23.12 -10.24 -9.69
C TYR A 162 22.49 -8.89 -10.08
N ARG A 163 22.64 -8.43 -11.33
CA ARG A 163 21.97 -7.21 -11.81
C ARG A 163 20.44 -7.33 -11.79
N ILE A 164 19.90 -8.50 -12.11
CA ILE A 164 18.47 -8.78 -12.01
C ILE A 164 18.03 -8.75 -10.55
N LEU A 165 18.76 -9.40 -9.64
CA LEU A 165 18.50 -9.31 -8.20
C LEU A 165 18.45 -7.86 -7.71
N LEU A 166 19.43 -7.04 -8.12
CA LEU A 166 19.46 -5.61 -7.78
C LEU A 166 18.22 -4.88 -8.28
N LYS A 167 17.86 -5.08 -9.55
CA LYS A 167 16.77 -4.38 -10.21
C LYS A 167 15.39 -4.79 -9.67
N GLU A 168 15.16 -6.09 -9.51
CA GLU A 168 13.82 -6.64 -9.24
C GLU A 168 13.53 -6.74 -7.73
N VAL A 169 14.55 -6.79 -6.86
CA VAL A 169 14.36 -7.00 -5.41
C VAL A 169 15.03 -5.94 -4.56
N ILE A 170 16.34 -5.73 -4.73
CA ILE A 170 17.12 -4.90 -3.79
C ILE A 170 16.75 -3.42 -3.91
N ASN A 171 16.73 -2.87 -5.13
CA ASN A 171 16.41 -1.46 -5.36
C ASN A 171 14.94 -1.12 -5.02
N PRO A 172 13.93 -1.91 -5.45
CA PRO A 172 12.53 -1.61 -5.12
C PRO A 172 12.23 -1.64 -3.62
N LEU A 173 12.93 -2.50 -2.86
CA LEU A 173 12.79 -2.62 -1.40
C LEU A 173 13.77 -1.73 -0.62
N LEU A 174 14.56 -0.88 -1.30
CA LEU A 174 15.56 0.00 -0.70
C LEU A 174 16.52 -0.74 0.25
N LEU A 175 16.91 -1.95 -0.14
CA LEU A 175 17.83 -2.78 0.63
C LEU A 175 19.27 -2.47 0.22
N THR A 176 20.19 -2.83 1.09
CA THR A 176 21.62 -2.72 0.81
C THR A 176 22.31 -4.00 1.22
N GLU A 177 23.30 -4.42 0.43
CA GLU A 177 24.18 -5.53 0.79
C GLU A 177 25.03 -5.10 2.00
N ILE A 178 24.82 -5.76 3.14
CA ILE A 178 25.31 -5.25 4.44
C ILE A 178 26.82 -5.48 4.56
N PHE A 179 27.31 -6.65 4.13
CA PHE A 179 28.70 -7.05 4.31
C PHE A 179 29.67 -6.13 3.58
N ARG A 180 29.49 -5.94 2.28
CA ARG A 180 30.31 -5.09 1.41
C ARG A 180 30.20 -3.63 1.82
N ARG A 181 29.05 -3.16 2.30
CA ARG A 181 28.94 -1.79 2.81
C ARG A 181 29.72 -1.57 4.11
N LYS A 182 29.72 -2.55 5.02
CA LYS A 182 30.50 -2.49 6.28
C LYS A 182 31.98 -2.79 6.07
N GLN A 183 32.34 -3.64 5.10
CA GLN A 183 33.70 -4.10 4.83
C GLN A 183 34.06 -3.97 3.32
N PRO A 184 34.16 -2.74 2.77
CA PRO A 184 34.23 -2.50 1.32
C PRO A 184 35.40 -3.18 0.60
N ARG A 185 36.56 -3.26 1.25
CA ARG A 185 37.80 -3.78 0.65
C ARG A 185 38.14 -5.20 1.07
N LYS A 186 37.38 -5.81 1.99
CA LYS A 186 37.73 -7.13 2.51
C LYS A 186 37.47 -8.19 1.45
N MET A 187 38.49 -9.00 1.19
CA MET A 187 38.42 -10.19 0.35
C MET A 187 38.15 -11.38 1.26
N ILE A 188 36.98 -11.99 1.11
CA ILE A 188 36.58 -13.18 1.87
C ILE A 188 35.64 -14.02 1.00
N TYR A 189 35.62 -15.33 1.24
CA TYR A 189 34.79 -16.27 0.50
C TYR A 189 33.86 -16.99 1.46
N SER A 190 32.77 -17.54 0.94
CA SER A 190 31.80 -18.32 1.70
C SER A 190 31.62 -19.73 1.15
N TYR A 191 32.04 -19.99 -0.09
CA TYR A 191 31.97 -21.28 -0.76
C TYR A 191 33.35 -21.74 -1.22
N HIS A 192 33.64 -23.03 -1.02
CA HIS A 192 34.92 -23.66 -1.34
C HIS A 192 34.70 -24.96 -2.14
N ALA A 193 34.95 -24.92 -3.45
CA ALA A 193 34.76 -26.09 -4.30
C ALA A 193 35.73 -27.23 -3.92
N SER A 194 35.21 -28.46 -3.84
CA SER A 194 36.01 -29.64 -3.48
C SER A 194 36.99 -30.06 -4.58
N ALA A 195 36.69 -29.74 -5.84
CA ALA A 195 37.48 -30.09 -7.02
C ALA A 195 37.93 -28.81 -7.73
N GLY A 196 39.16 -28.39 -7.45
CA GLY A 196 39.74 -27.17 -8.02
C GLY A 196 39.70 -26.01 -7.04
N ASN A 197 40.84 -25.36 -6.87
CA ASN A 197 41.09 -24.21 -5.99
C ASN A 197 40.24 -22.98 -6.39
N TYR A 198 38.92 -23.09 -6.25
CA TYR A 198 37.90 -22.13 -6.64
C TYR A 198 37.08 -21.77 -5.40
N HIS A 199 37.03 -20.48 -5.13
CA HIS A 199 36.38 -19.90 -3.95
C HIS A 199 35.55 -18.70 -4.37
N SER A 200 34.34 -18.60 -3.81
CA SER A 200 33.44 -17.48 -4.08
C SER A 200 32.64 -17.05 -2.85
N ARG A 201 32.20 -15.80 -2.81
CA ARG A 201 31.28 -15.28 -1.80
C ARG A 201 29.87 -15.17 -2.38
N ILE A 202 29.10 -16.23 -2.19
CA ILE A 202 27.74 -16.40 -2.74
C ILE A 202 26.67 -16.44 -1.65
N ASP A 203 27.07 -16.63 -0.40
CA ASP A 203 26.21 -16.46 0.76
C ASP A 203 26.17 -14.96 1.08
N LEU A 204 25.03 -14.31 0.86
CA LEU A 204 24.90 -12.86 0.97
C LEU A 204 23.84 -12.49 2.00
N VAL A 205 23.91 -11.25 2.48
CA VAL A 205 22.83 -10.66 3.28
C VAL A 205 22.55 -9.23 2.87
N PHE A 206 21.27 -8.96 2.65
CA PHE A 206 20.72 -7.65 2.35
C PHE A 206 19.81 -7.22 3.49
N GLY A 207 19.81 -5.94 3.82
CA GLY A 207 18.90 -5.39 4.80
C GLY A 207 18.49 -3.97 4.47
N SER A 208 17.37 -3.53 5.02
CA SER A 208 16.95 -2.14 4.93
C SER A 208 17.96 -1.22 5.63
N ASP A 209 17.94 0.08 5.32
CA ASP A 209 18.89 1.05 5.89
C ASP A 209 18.91 1.04 7.43
N ILE A 210 17.77 0.79 8.06
CA ILE A 210 17.70 0.65 9.53
C ILE A 210 18.44 -0.60 10.03
N ILE A 211 18.32 -1.74 9.35
CA ILE A 211 19.09 -2.95 9.66
C ILE A 211 20.58 -2.68 9.50
N TYR A 212 20.99 -2.04 8.41
CA TYR A 212 22.39 -1.70 8.15
C TYR A 212 22.96 -0.79 9.26
N LYS A 213 22.22 0.26 9.66
CA LYS A 213 22.62 1.18 10.73
C LYS A 213 22.76 0.47 12.08
N ASN A 214 21.85 -0.47 12.36
CA ASN A 214 21.81 -1.22 13.62
C ASN A 214 22.67 -2.50 13.62
N THR A 215 23.30 -2.84 12.49
CA THR A 215 24.25 -3.95 12.40
C THR A 215 25.53 -3.60 13.16
N HIS A 216 25.81 -4.37 14.20
CA HIS A 216 26.98 -4.22 15.06
C HIS A 216 28.18 -5.00 14.52
N ASP A 217 27.98 -6.26 14.15
CA ASP A 217 29.04 -7.13 13.60
C ASP A 217 28.51 -7.99 12.46
N ILE A 218 29.38 -8.31 11.50
CA ILE A 218 29.09 -9.15 10.34
C ILE A 218 30.38 -9.83 9.83
N GLY A 219 30.28 -11.11 9.49
CA GLY A 219 31.42 -11.88 8.98
C GLY A 219 31.05 -13.26 8.45
N TYR A 220 32.08 -14.04 8.12
CA TYR A 220 31.96 -15.44 7.71
C TYR A 220 32.81 -16.29 8.66
N VAL A 221 32.27 -17.42 9.09
CA VAL A 221 32.92 -18.32 10.05
C VAL A 221 32.92 -19.74 9.48
N PRO A 222 34.09 -20.41 9.42
CA PRO A 222 34.15 -21.79 9.01
C PRO A 222 33.50 -22.70 10.05
N VAL A 223 32.46 -23.43 9.65
CA VAL A 223 31.75 -24.38 10.52
C VAL A 223 32.29 -25.80 10.35
N GLY A 224 32.84 -26.13 9.17
CA GLY A 224 33.48 -27.42 8.89
C GLY A 224 32.51 -28.60 8.67
N ILE A 225 31.21 -28.36 8.57
CA ILE A 225 30.18 -29.39 8.31
C ILE A 225 29.84 -29.50 6.81
N SER A 226 30.07 -28.41 6.08
CA SER A 226 29.73 -28.19 4.67
C SER A 226 30.93 -27.56 3.96
N ASP A 227 30.86 -27.50 2.64
CA ASP A 227 31.77 -26.75 1.76
C ASP A 227 31.51 -25.23 1.77
N HIS A 228 30.55 -24.79 2.57
CA HIS A 228 30.32 -23.38 2.88
C HIS A 228 30.85 -22.99 4.27
N ASP A 229 31.26 -21.73 4.38
CA ASP A 229 31.41 -21.00 5.63
C ASP A 229 30.09 -20.29 5.95
N ALA A 230 29.73 -20.21 7.23
CA ALA A 230 28.48 -19.59 7.64
C ALA A 230 28.60 -18.07 7.72
N LEU A 231 27.61 -17.36 7.16
CA LEU A 231 27.48 -15.91 7.32
C LEU A 231 26.87 -15.62 8.70
N VAL A 232 27.56 -14.82 9.51
CA VAL A 232 27.10 -14.39 10.84
C VAL A 232 26.81 -12.89 10.86
N LEU A 233 25.75 -12.50 11.55
CA LEU A 233 25.27 -11.12 11.65
C LEU A 233 24.74 -10.85 13.06
N SER A 234 25.17 -9.75 13.68
CA SER A 234 24.63 -9.28 14.96
C SER A 234 24.01 -7.90 14.83
N ILE A 235 22.77 -7.76 15.29
CA ILE A 235 21.98 -6.54 15.15
C ILE A 235 21.56 -6.05 16.53
N LYS A 236 21.78 -4.77 16.80
CA LYS A 236 21.24 -4.09 17.98
C LYS A 236 19.84 -3.58 17.65
N ILE A 237 18.83 -4.36 18.01
CA ILE A 237 17.44 -3.92 17.90
C ILE A 237 17.17 -2.95 19.06
N PRO A 238 16.99 -1.65 18.78
CA PRO A 238 16.63 -0.71 19.81
C PRO A 238 15.23 -1.10 20.32
N PRO A 239 14.96 -0.95 21.63
CA PRO A 239 13.58 -1.02 22.07
C PRO A 239 12.76 -0.01 21.28
N LEU A 240 11.54 -0.37 20.89
CA LEU A 240 10.54 0.62 20.53
C LEU A 240 10.32 1.51 21.74
N THR A 241 11.11 2.56 21.80
CA THR A 241 10.73 3.79 22.47
C THR A 241 9.92 4.57 21.44
N ASP A 242 8.88 5.27 21.88
CA ASP A 242 7.92 6.01 21.05
C ASP A 242 8.54 6.94 19.98
N LYS A 243 9.86 7.17 20.03
CA LYS A 243 10.62 8.04 19.13
C LYS A 243 10.97 7.44 17.76
N ASN A 244 11.01 6.11 17.58
CA ASN A 244 11.58 5.48 16.36
C ASN A 244 10.57 4.76 15.46
N MET A 245 9.31 4.69 15.89
CA MET A 245 8.25 4.44 14.93
C MET A 245 8.09 5.77 14.19
N HIS A 246 8.27 5.82 12.87
CA HIS A 246 7.53 6.83 12.11
C HIS A 246 6.03 6.44 12.18
N ARG A 247 5.46 6.45 13.39
CA ARG A 247 4.08 6.84 13.57
C ARG A 247 4.07 8.25 13.02
N ARG A 248 3.18 8.49 12.06
CA ARG A 248 2.80 9.86 11.76
C ARG A 248 2.48 10.48 13.12
N TRP A 249 3.21 11.52 13.50
CA TRP A 249 2.92 12.22 14.75
C TRP A 249 1.45 12.63 14.69
N ILE A 250 0.70 12.35 15.74
CA ILE A 250 -0.69 12.76 15.88
C ILE A 250 -0.72 13.62 17.13
N CYS A 251 -1.20 14.85 16.98
CA CYS A 251 -1.37 15.81 18.05
C CYS A 251 -2.26 15.22 19.15
N ASN A 252 -1.81 15.28 20.40
CA ASN A 252 -2.64 14.99 21.56
C ASN A 252 -3.66 16.14 21.76
N PRO A 253 -4.97 15.89 21.61
CA PRO A 253 -5.97 16.95 21.70
C PRO A 253 -6.05 17.58 23.11
N ASN A 254 -5.57 16.90 24.15
CA ASN A 254 -5.57 17.44 25.51
C ASN A 254 -4.59 18.61 25.70
N VAL A 255 -3.64 18.83 24.78
CA VAL A 255 -2.74 19.98 24.81
C VAL A 255 -3.52 21.31 24.77
N ILE A 256 -4.66 21.34 24.08
CA ILE A 256 -5.52 22.52 23.94
C ILE A 256 -6.06 23.00 25.30
N LYS A 257 -6.22 22.09 26.26
CA LYS A 257 -6.73 22.41 27.61
C LYS A 257 -5.69 23.10 28.49
N ARG A 258 -4.41 23.13 28.08
CA ARG A 258 -3.31 23.70 28.89
C ARG A 258 -3.27 25.22 28.73
N LYS A 259 -3.21 25.94 29.85
CA LYS A 259 -3.05 27.41 29.85
C LYS A 259 -1.75 27.86 29.16
N SER A 260 -0.66 27.13 29.36
CA SER A 260 0.64 27.38 28.71
C SER A 260 0.58 27.29 27.18
N PHE A 261 -0.21 26.35 26.65
CA PHE A 261 -0.45 26.23 25.22
C PHE A 261 -1.16 27.48 24.69
N LEU A 262 -2.24 27.92 25.34
CA LEU A 262 -3.00 29.11 24.93
C LEU A 262 -2.12 30.36 24.89
N GLU A 263 -1.29 30.58 25.91
CA GLU A 263 -0.37 31.72 25.99
C GLU A 263 0.67 31.69 24.86
N LYS A 264 1.29 30.53 24.60
CA LYS A 264 2.26 30.34 23.51
C LYS A 264 1.60 30.50 22.14
N PHE A 265 0.41 29.94 21.96
CA PHE A 265 -0.39 30.04 20.73
C PHE A 265 -0.71 31.50 20.41
N HIS A 266 -1.28 32.26 21.35
CA HIS A 266 -1.60 33.68 21.12
C HIS A 266 -0.36 34.52 20.81
N ARG A 267 0.78 34.23 21.46
CA ARG A 267 2.04 34.91 21.16
C ARG A 267 2.51 34.65 19.72
N VAL A 268 2.47 33.40 19.27
CA VAL A 268 2.86 33.04 17.89
C VAL A 268 1.86 33.57 16.88
N TRP A 269 0.57 33.47 17.17
CA TRP A 269 -0.51 34.03 16.36
C TRP A 269 -0.30 35.53 16.09
N ASN A 270 -0.04 36.31 17.15
CA ASN A 270 0.21 37.75 17.04
C ASN A 270 1.48 38.09 16.24
N ILE A 271 2.47 37.19 16.18
CA ILE A 271 3.66 37.39 15.33
C ILE A 271 3.32 37.08 13.87
N ILE A 272 2.63 35.96 13.63
CA ILE A 272 2.38 35.44 12.28
C ILE A 272 1.32 36.27 11.55
N ILE A 273 0.27 36.74 12.24
CA ILE A 273 -0.75 37.60 11.62
C ILE A 273 -0.17 38.94 11.14
N ASN A 274 0.88 39.44 11.81
CA ASN A 274 1.53 40.70 11.49
C ASN A 274 2.69 40.54 10.47
N THR A 275 2.96 39.33 9.99
CA THR A 275 3.97 39.04 8.94
C THR A 275 3.32 38.67 7.60
N ALA A 276 2.06 39.06 7.40
CA ALA A 276 1.20 38.69 6.27
C ALA A 276 1.56 39.32 4.91
N ASP A 277 2.74 39.94 4.75
CA ASP A 277 3.24 40.39 3.43
C ASP A 277 3.71 39.21 2.54
N LEU A 278 3.70 37.98 3.09
CA LEU A 278 4.00 36.73 2.38
C LEU A 278 2.79 36.24 1.56
N ASN A 279 3.06 35.49 0.49
CA ASN A 279 1.99 34.81 -0.24
C ASN A 279 1.20 33.87 0.70
N THR A 280 -0.12 33.74 0.49
CA THR A 280 -1.03 33.01 1.40
C THR A 280 -0.59 31.57 1.67
N THR A 281 0.12 30.94 0.73
CA THR A 281 0.60 29.55 0.86
C THR A 281 1.80 29.42 1.79
N GLU A 282 2.78 30.31 1.66
CA GLU A 282 3.94 30.40 2.54
C GLU A 282 3.53 30.78 3.95
N TRP A 283 2.66 31.80 4.08
CA TRP A 283 2.08 32.19 5.35
C TRP A 283 1.42 31.00 6.06
N TRP A 284 0.60 30.23 5.34
CA TRP A 284 -0.08 29.05 5.87
C TRP A 284 0.90 27.95 6.31
N LYS A 285 1.96 27.72 5.53
CA LYS A 285 3.00 26.74 5.86
C LYS A 285 3.76 27.12 7.12
N ASP A 286 4.10 28.40 7.27
CA ASP A 286 4.83 28.92 8.42
C ASP A 286 3.98 28.90 9.69
N PHE A 287 2.69 29.25 9.56
CA PHE A 287 1.70 29.09 10.62
C PHE A 287 1.63 27.65 11.12
N LYS A 288 1.38 26.69 10.21
CA LYS A 288 1.27 25.27 10.59
C LYS A 288 2.55 24.75 11.22
N THR A 289 3.71 25.11 10.68
CA THR A 289 5.01 24.69 11.22
C THR A 289 5.21 25.20 12.65
N SER A 290 4.92 26.47 12.89
CA SER A 290 5.05 27.09 14.21
C SER A 290 4.06 26.49 15.22
N LEU A 291 2.82 26.25 14.78
CA LEU A 291 1.79 25.59 15.58
C LEU A 291 2.23 24.17 16.01
N ILE A 292 2.72 23.35 15.08
CA ILE A 292 3.23 22.00 15.37
C ILE A 292 4.36 22.04 16.40
N MET A 293 5.28 23.00 16.28
CA MET A 293 6.39 23.13 17.24
C MET A 293 5.90 23.43 18.66
N ILE A 294 4.93 24.33 18.82
CA ILE A 294 4.33 24.65 20.14
C ILE A 294 3.67 23.40 20.72
N ILE A 295 2.86 22.70 19.93
CA ILE A 295 2.16 21.49 20.38
C ILE A 295 3.15 20.43 20.82
N GLN A 296 4.18 20.13 20.01
CA GLN A 296 5.20 19.14 20.36
C GLN A 296 5.98 19.52 21.62
N GLN A 297 6.16 20.82 21.89
CA GLN A 297 6.77 21.27 23.13
C GLN A 297 5.84 21.03 24.32
N GLU A 298 4.57 21.39 24.21
CA GLU A 298 3.56 21.17 25.25
C GLU A 298 3.35 19.69 25.55
N GLU A 299 3.34 18.83 24.52
CA GLU A 299 3.28 17.38 24.69
C GLU A 299 4.50 16.84 25.47
N LYS A 300 5.70 17.39 25.21
CA LYS A 300 6.90 17.02 25.98
C LYS A 300 6.80 17.45 27.42
N GLU A 301 6.26 18.65 27.69
CA GLU A 301 6.04 19.17 29.04
C GLU A 301 4.99 18.33 29.78
N LEU A 302 3.84 18.07 29.15
CA LEU A 302 2.78 17.20 29.67
C LEU A 302 3.31 15.80 30.00
N ASN A 303 4.02 15.16 29.08
CA ASN A 303 4.61 13.83 29.31
C ASN A 303 5.63 13.82 30.46
N ARG A 304 6.36 14.92 30.67
CA ARG A 304 7.30 15.06 31.81
C ARG A 304 6.55 15.22 33.12
N GLU A 305 5.48 16.02 33.14
CA GLU A 305 4.60 16.21 34.31
C GLU A 305 3.94 14.89 34.71
N THR A 306 3.27 14.21 33.78
CA THR A 306 2.63 12.90 34.01
C THR A 306 3.63 11.86 34.50
N ARG A 307 4.86 11.83 33.96
CA ARG A 307 5.90 10.90 34.44
C ARG A 307 6.34 11.20 35.86
N ARG A 308 6.53 12.48 36.21
CA ARG A 308 6.90 12.88 37.58
C ARG A 308 5.81 12.51 38.58
N GLU A 309 4.55 12.72 38.19
CA GLU A 309 3.39 12.34 38.99
C GLU A 309 3.31 10.82 39.20
N LEU A 310 3.41 10.02 38.14
CA LEU A 310 3.44 8.55 38.23
C LEU A 310 4.60 8.03 39.10
N ASP A 311 5.80 8.59 38.94
CA ASP A 311 6.97 8.23 39.75
C ASP A 311 6.77 8.61 41.23
N GLY A 312 6.14 9.77 41.49
CA GLY A 312 5.78 10.24 42.84
C GLY A 312 4.76 9.33 43.50
N LEU A 313 3.62 9.09 42.85
CA LEU A 313 2.55 8.20 43.31
C LEU A 313 3.07 6.78 43.54
N SER A 314 3.92 6.26 42.64
CA SER A 314 4.52 4.92 42.80
C SER A 314 5.46 4.81 44.00
N LYS A 315 6.22 5.88 44.31
CA LYS A 315 7.08 5.93 45.50
C LYS A 315 6.25 6.01 46.77
N GLU A 316 5.23 6.86 46.80
CA GLU A 316 4.34 7.00 47.95
C GLU A 316 3.59 5.70 48.23
N TYR A 317 3.08 5.04 47.19
CA TYR A 317 2.43 3.72 47.28
C TYR A 317 3.35 2.67 47.93
N ARG A 318 4.60 2.56 47.45
CA ARG A 318 5.58 1.60 48.00
C ARG A 318 5.92 1.91 49.45
N PHE A 319 6.09 3.18 49.79
CA PHE A 319 6.40 3.60 51.16
C PHE A 319 5.29 3.17 52.14
N ARG A 320 4.04 3.51 51.83
CA ARG A 320 2.87 3.19 52.67
C ARG A 320 2.51 1.71 52.70
N ALA A 321 2.85 0.94 51.67
CA ALA A 321 2.56 -0.50 51.59
C ALA A 321 3.46 -1.39 52.47
N THR A 322 4.55 -0.85 53.02
CA THR A 322 5.55 -1.65 53.76
C THR A 322 5.09 -2.07 55.17
N ASN A 323 4.09 -1.40 55.75
CA ASN A 323 3.35 -1.81 56.97
C ASN A 323 2.13 -0.88 57.14
N PRO A 324 0.99 -1.16 56.48
CA PRO A 324 -0.11 -0.20 56.38
C PRO A 324 -0.97 -0.16 57.65
N SER A 325 -1.25 1.05 58.16
CA SER A 325 -2.35 1.29 59.10
C SER A 325 -3.71 1.30 58.39
N ASN A 326 -4.83 1.31 59.12
CA ASN A 326 -6.16 1.41 58.52
C ASN A 326 -6.37 2.71 57.70
N ASP A 327 -5.72 3.82 58.10
CA ASP A 327 -5.72 5.07 57.33
C ASP A 327 -4.86 4.95 56.06
N ASP A 328 -3.73 4.23 56.14
CA ASP A 328 -2.91 3.93 54.97
C ASP A 328 -3.64 3.05 53.97
N LEU A 329 -4.51 2.13 54.39
CA LEU A 329 -5.31 1.31 53.46
C LEU A 329 -6.27 2.16 52.63
N ALA A 330 -6.92 3.16 53.21
CA ALA A 330 -7.79 4.08 52.47
C ALA A 330 -6.98 4.98 51.52
N GLN A 331 -5.82 5.49 51.95
CA GLN A 331 -4.94 6.30 51.12
C GLN A 331 -4.29 5.50 49.98
N LEU A 332 -3.94 4.23 50.22
CA LEU A 332 -3.39 3.32 49.20
C LEU A 332 -4.40 3.08 48.07
N GLU A 333 -5.69 3.02 48.38
CA GLU A 333 -6.75 2.87 47.37
C GLU A 333 -6.93 4.15 46.54
N ILE A 334 -6.86 5.33 47.17
CA ILE A 334 -6.87 6.61 46.45
C ILE A 334 -5.65 6.73 45.53
N ILE A 335 -4.47 6.34 46.00
CA ILE A 335 -3.23 6.35 45.19
C ILE A 335 -3.32 5.34 44.04
N ARG A 336 -3.91 4.17 44.27
CA ARG A 336 -4.19 3.18 43.21
C ARG A 336 -5.12 3.73 42.14
N GLN A 337 -6.19 4.41 42.53
CA GLN A 337 -7.12 5.03 41.59
C GLN A 337 -6.40 6.11 40.77
N LYS A 338 -5.63 6.99 41.42
CA LYS A 338 -4.83 8.02 40.70
C LYS A 338 -3.80 7.43 39.74
N LEU A 339 -3.13 6.34 40.15
CA LEU A 339 -2.21 5.60 39.26
C LEU A 339 -2.96 4.98 38.08
N HIS A 340 -4.14 4.38 38.32
CA HIS A 340 -4.97 3.83 37.27
C HIS A 340 -5.43 4.90 36.30
N ASP A 341 -5.94 6.03 36.78
CA ASP A 341 -6.42 7.14 35.95
C ASP A 341 -5.29 7.72 35.08
N ALA A 342 -4.11 7.97 35.66
CA ALA A 342 -2.95 8.47 34.93
C ALA A 342 -2.40 7.46 33.90
N LEU A 343 -2.48 6.16 34.19
CA LEU A 343 -2.11 5.10 33.24
C LEU A 343 -3.16 4.93 32.14
N THR A 344 -4.44 5.08 32.45
CA THR A 344 -5.55 5.03 31.50
C THR A 344 -5.50 6.22 30.55
N GLU A 345 -5.23 7.42 31.05
CA GLU A 345 -5.04 8.60 30.20
C GLU A 345 -3.83 8.42 29.27
N LYS A 346 -2.72 7.88 29.79
CA LYS A 346 -1.55 7.53 28.97
C LYS A 346 -1.87 6.44 27.94
N PHE A 347 -2.69 5.44 28.30
CA PHE A 347 -3.13 4.38 27.41
C PHE A 347 -3.98 4.95 26.28
N VAL A 348 -5.02 5.72 26.59
CA VAL A 348 -5.88 6.40 25.60
C VAL A 348 -5.06 7.30 24.67
N ASN A 349 -4.13 8.09 25.20
CA ASN A 349 -3.24 8.92 24.40
C ASN A 349 -2.20 8.12 23.58
N SER A 350 -2.02 6.82 23.88
CA SER A 350 -1.10 5.92 23.18
C SER A 350 -1.77 5.03 22.13
N ILE A 351 -3.12 5.00 22.11
CA ILE A 351 -3.92 4.32 21.08
C ILE A 351 -3.96 5.23 19.85
N PRO A 352 -3.21 4.95 18.78
CA PRO A 352 -3.57 5.49 17.47
C PRO A 352 -4.98 4.97 17.15
N SER A 353 -5.92 5.86 16.81
CA SER A 353 -7.31 5.53 16.46
C SER A 353 -7.39 4.20 15.71
N GLN A 354 -7.82 3.17 16.44
CA GLN A 354 -7.62 1.77 16.08
C GLN A 354 -8.72 1.24 15.14
N ASP A 355 -9.58 2.14 14.66
CA ASP A 355 -10.85 1.79 14.00
C ASP A 355 -10.91 2.08 12.50
N ASP A 356 -9.81 2.08 11.74
CA ASP A 356 -9.97 2.24 10.28
C ASP A 356 -8.90 1.71 9.34
N ARG A 357 -8.09 0.74 9.77
CA ARG A 357 -7.23 0.02 8.80
C ARG A 357 -7.38 -1.49 8.80
N ASP A 358 -7.78 -2.10 9.91
CA ASP A 358 -7.61 -3.54 10.06
C ASP A 358 -8.88 -4.39 9.84
N PHE A 359 -10.05 -3.80 9.53
CA PHE A 359 -11.28 -4.60 9.31
C PHE A 359 -12.04 -4.39 7.98
N LYS A 360 -11.51 -3.60 7.04
CA LYS A 360 -12.11 -3.43 5.70
C LYS A 360 -11.12 -3.61 4.54
N CYS A 361 -10.06 -4.39 4.74
CA CYS A 361 -9.04 -4.69 3.72
C CYS A 361 -8.93 -6.19 3.34
N LEU A 362 -9.96 -7.00 3.59
CA LEU A 362 -9.98 -8.39 3.08
C LEU A 362 -10.44 -8.50 1.61
N SER A 363 -11.14 -7.51 1.05
CA SER A 363 -11.59 -7.55 -0.35
C SER A 363 -10.67 -6.81 -1.33
N ASN A 364 -9.53 -6.28 -0.90
CA ASN A 364 -8.68 -5.43 -1.76
C ASN A 364 -7.17 -5.55 -1.48
N LEU A 365 -6.68 -6.77 -1.21
CA LEU A 365 -5.23 -7.06 -1.17
C LEU A 365 -4.52 -6.69 -2.48
N ALA A 366 -5.24 -6.65 -3.60
CA ALA A 366 -4.76 -6.12 -4.88
C ALA A 366 -4.58 -4.58 -4.86
N LYS A 367 -5.50 -3.81 -4.24
CA LYS A 367 -5.39 -2.33 -4.17
C LYS A 367 -4.35 -1.87 -3.16
N VAL A 368 -4.10 -2.60 -2.07
CA VAL A 368 -3.01 -2.29 -1.11
C VAL A 368 -1.63 -2.58 -1.71
N ARG A 369 -1.50 -3.64 -2.52
CA ARG A 369 -0.30 -3.92 -3.32
C ARG A 369 -0.08 -2.86 -4.41
N LEU A 370 -1.13 -2.40 -5.08
CA LEU A 370 -1.08 -1.28 -6.03
C LEU A 370 -0.79 0.08 -5.35
N ALA A 371 -1.32 0.34 -4.15
CA ALA A 371 -1.12 1.61 -3.43
C ALA A 371 0.29 1.74 -2.82
N HIS A 372 0.90 0.65 -2.35
CA HIS A 372 2.28 0.66 -1.86
C HIS A 372 3.32 0.52 -2.99
N GLY A 373 2.99 -0.13 -4.11
CA GLY A 373 3.74 0.02 -5.35
C GLY A 373 3.73 1.47 -5.87
N LYS A 374 2.60 2.16 -5.72
CA LYS A 374 2.45 3.59 -6.07
C LYS A 374 3.23 4.54 -5.17
N ALA A 375 3.47 4.24 -3.89
CA ALA A 375 4.22 5.13 -2.99
C ALA A 375 5.72 5.25 -3.33
N ASN A 376 6.30 4.27 -4.04
CA ASN A 376 7.65 4.35 -4.61
C ASN A 376 7.65 4.71 -6.11
N GLN A 377 6.50 4.66 -6.79
CA GLN A 377 6.30 5.14 -8.17
C GLN A 377 5.75 6.58 -8.23
N SER A 378 5.46 7.23 -7.11
CA SER A 378 4.80 8.55 -7.05
C SER A 378 5.69 9.73 -7.40
N ARG A 379 6.88 9.48 -7.96
CA ARG A 379 7.59 10.53 -8.68
C ARG A 379 7.31 10.31 -10.16
N ILE A 380 6.41 11.12 -10.70
CA ILE A 380 6.24 11.26 -12.15
C ILE A 380 7.61 11.68 -12.66
N ALA A 381 8.33 10.74 -13.29
CA ALA A 381 9.70 10.98 -13.74
C ALA A 381 9.75 11.99 -14.89
N TYR A 382 8.66 12.07 -15.65
CA TYR A 382 8.48 13.02 -16.74
C TYR A 382 7.01 13.09 -17.16
N LEU A 383 6.64 14.20 -17.79
CA LEU A 383 5.42 14.34 -18.58
C LEU A 383 5.79 14.49 -20.06
N THR A 384 4.90 14.07 -20.95
CA THR A 384 5.09 14.26 -22.40
C THR A 384 4.17 15.37 -22.88
N HIS A 385 4.74 16.43 -23.44
CA HIS A 385 4.02 17.53 -24.06
C HIS A 385 3.95 17.32 -25.59
N PRO A 386 2.79 17.53 -26.24
CA PRO A 386 2.62 17.31 -27.68
C PRO A 386 3.65 18.03 -28.57
N SER A 387 4.07 19.24 -28.19
CA SER A 387 5.05 20.05 -28.94
C SER A 387 6.46 20.11 -28.34
N LYS A 388 6.62 19.88 -27.02
CA LYS A 388 7.92 20.01 -26.32
C LYS A 388 8.58 18.64 -26.05
N GLY A 389 7.88 17.54 -26.35
CA GLY A 389 8.35 16.19 -26.07
C GLY A 389 8.39 15.90 -24.57
N ARG A 390 9.38 15.12 -24.14
CA ARG A 390 9.52 14.66 -22.75
C ARG A 390 10.11 15.74 -21.85
N VAL A 391 9.42 16.08 -20.77
CA VAL A 391 9.80 17.10 -19.78
C VAL A 391 9.99 16.45 -18.41
N GLU A 392 11.19 16.56 -17.84
CA GLU A 392 11.59 15.85 -16.61
C GLU A 392 11.78 16.78 -15.40
N THR A 393 11.69 18.09 -15.59
CA THR A 393 11.85 19.07 -14.49
C THR A 393 10.55 19.30 -13.76
N ASP A 394 10.59 19.39 -12.42
CA ASP A 394 9.40 19.56 -11.58
C ASP A 394 8.59 20.81 -11.99
N ASN A 395 9.26 21.95 -12.28
CA ASN A 395 8.61 23.17 -12.75
C ASN A 395 7.97 23.00 -14.14
N GLY A 396 8.65 22.33 -15.07
CA GLY A 396 8.11 22.10 -16.41
C GLY A 396 6.92 21.15 -16.39
N MET A 397 6.95 20.13 -15.53
CA MET A 397 5.80 19.24 -15.32
C MET A 397 4.61 19.98 -14.70
N MET A 398 4.86 20.87 -13.72
CA MET A 398 3.82 21.71 -13.13
C MET A 398 3.19 22.67 -14.15
N GLU A 399 3.99 23.29 -15.02
CA GLU A 399 3.49 24.14 -16.12
C GLU A 399 2.58 23.35 -17.06
N ILE A 400 2.98 22.14 -17.45
CA ILE A 400 2.16 21.25 -18.31
C ILE A 400 0.83 20.92 -17.63
N CYS A 401 0.85 20.51 -16.36
CA CYS A 401 -0.37 20.22 -15.60
C CYS A 401 -1.28 21.45 -15.49
N CYS A 402 -0.71 22.61 -15.16
CA CYS A 402 -1.45 23.86 -15.00
C CYS A 402 -2.16 24.23 -16.30
N ASN A 403 -1.44 24.27 -17.43
CA ASN A 403 -2.01 24.60 -18.73
C ASN A 403 -3.09 23.59 -19.14
N PHE A 404 -2.82 22.29 -18.97
CA PHE A 404 -3.79 21.24 -19.31
C PHE A 404 -5.10 21.39 -18.52
N TYR A 405 -5.02 21.54 -17.20
CA TYR A 405 -6.24 21.67 -16.38
C TYR A 405 -6.91 23.03 -16.56
N GLN A 406 -6.16 24.10 -16.83
CA GLN A 406 -6.71 25.40 -17.15
C GLN A 406 -7.50 25.37 -18.46
N ASP A 407 -6.99 24.70 -19.49
CA ASP A 407 -7.70 24.49 -20.75
C ASP A 407 -8.90 23.54 -20.58
N LEU A 408 -8.74 22.48 -19.77
CA LEU A 408 -9.80 21.49 -19.52
C LEU A 408 -11.01 22.12 -18.81
N TYR A 409 -10.77 22.93 -17.79
CA TYR A 409 -11.81 23.58 -16.99
C TYR A 409 -12.24 24.96 -17.52
N ASN A 410 -11.65 25.42 -18.63
CA ASN A 410 -12.12 26.62 -19.30
C ASN A 410 -13.53 26.41 -19.88
N VAL A 411 -14.33 27.47 -19.91
CA VAL A 411 -15.67 27.44 -20.48
C VAL A 411 -15.57 27.08 -21.96
N LYS A 412 -16.16 25.95 -22.34
CA LYS A 412 -16.27 25.53 -23.74
C LYS A 412 -17.59 26.08 -24.32
N PRO A 413 -17.61 26.48 -25.60
CA PRO A 413 -18.84 26.90 -26.25
C PRO A 413 -19.81 25.71 -26.29
N ILE A 414 -21.04 25.94 -25.81
CA ILE A 414 -22.14 24.98 -25.86
C ILE A 414 -23.12 25.39 -26.96
N ASP A 415 -23.72 24.41 -27.62
CA ASP A 415 -24.82 24.64 -28.55
C ASP A 415 -26.15 24.72 -27.77
N THR A 416 -26.72 25.91 -27.70
CA THR A 416 -27.94 26.18 -26.91
C THR A 416 -29.17 25.47 -27.46
N TYR A 417 -29.21 25.16 -28.76
CA TYR A 417 -30.32 24.40 -29.35
C TYR A 417 -30.32 22.96 -28.83
N TYR A 418 -29.17 22.28 -28.91
CA TYR A 418 -29.05 20.91 -28.38
C TYR A 418 -29.16 20.87 -26.87
N TRP A 419 -28.68 21.90 -26.15
CA TRP A 419 -28.89 22.02 -24.71
C TRP A 419 -30.38 22.07 -24.36
N SER A 420 -31.17 22.91 -25.02
CA SER A 420 -32.62 22.95 -24.79
C SER A 420 -33.29 21.62 -25.14
N GLU A 421 -32.92 20.98 -26.26
CA GLU A 421 -33.48 19.66 -26.66
C GLU A 421 -33.15 18.55 -25.64
N LEU A 422 -31.93 18.52 -25.09
CA LEU A 422 -31.46 17.48 -24.18
C LEU A 422 -32.01 17.59 -22.76
N PHE A 423 -32.25 18.81 -22.29
CA PHE A 423 -32.59 19.10 -20.90
C PHE A 423 -34.05 19.53 -20.71
N GLU A 424 -34.89 19.50 -21.76
CA GLU A 424 -36.31 19.91 -21.71
C GLU A 424 -37.12 19.15 -20.63
N ASP A 425 -36.85 17.86 -20.47
CA ASP A 425 -37.53 16.96 -19.53
C ASP A 425 -36.92 16.93 -18.12
N ILE A 426 -35.87 17.70 -17.85
CA ILE A 426 -35.17 17.67 -16.56
C ILE A 426 -35.76 18.72 -15.64
N THR A 427 -36.20 18.28 -14.46
CA THR A 427 -36.63 19.18 -13.38
C THR A 427 -35.51 20.18 -13.09
N THR A 428 -35.75 21.44 -13.44
CA THR A 428 -34.83 22.52 -13.08
C THR A 428 -34.90 22.78 -11.59
N LEU A 429 -33.74 23.06 -10.99
CA LEU A 429 -33.70 23.58 -9.63
C LEU A 429 -34.53 24.87 -9.54
N ASN A 430 -35.21 25.08 -8.42
CA ASN A 430 -35.86 26.36 -8.19
C ASN A 430 -34.79 27.45 -7.96
N GLN A 431 -35.17 28.71 -8.10
CA GLN A 431 -34.22 29.83 -7.98
C GLN A 431 -33.48 29.83 -6.63
N ASN A 432 -34.14 29.45 -5.54
CA ASN A 432 -33.51 29.42 -4.21
C ASN A 432 -32.39 28.37 -4.13
N ASP A 433 -32.57 27.20 -4.74
CA ASP A 433 -31.57 26.14 -4.78
C ASP A 433 -30.39 26.52 -5.69
N ILE A 434 -30.66 27.21 -6.81
CA ILE A 434 -29.61 27.76 -7.69
C ILE A 434 -28.79 28.80 -6.92
N ASP A 435 -29.46 29.78 -6.30
CA ASP A 435 -28.81 30.83 -5.53
C ASP A 435 -27.99 30.24 -4.36
N LEU A 436 -28.46 29.15 -3.76
CA LEU A 436 -27.76 28.41 -2.71
C LEU A 436 -26.48 27.71 -3.22
N LEU A 437 -26.51 27.15 -4.43
CA LEU A 437 -25.37 26.44 -5.03
C LEU A 437 -24.33 27.37 -5.66
N ASP A 438 -24.78 28.51 -6.19
CA ASP A 438 -23.93 29.50 -6.85
C ASP A 438 -23.30 30.50 -5.87
N ARG A 439 -23.86 30.67 -4.67
CA ARG A 439 -23.26 31.55 -3.66
C ARG A 439 -21.96 30.98 -3.11
N ASP A 440 -21.11 31.88 -2.62
CA ASP A 440 -19.89 31.51 -1.94
C ASP A 440 -20.18 30.64 -0.70
N ILE A 441 -19.33 29.63 -0.49
CA ILE A 441 -19.34 28.86 0.75
C ILE A 441 -18.95 29.79 1.90
N THR A 442 -19.81 29.82 2.91
CA THR A 442 -19.60 30.64 4.11
C THR A 442 -18.63 29.99 5.09
N THR A 443 -18.06 30.82 5.96
CA THR A 443 -17.26 30.36 7.09
C THR A 443 -18.05 29.48 8.04
N ASP A 444 -19.34 29.76 8.21
CA ASP A 444 -20.24 28.99 9.08
C ASP A 444 -20.49 27.59 8.54
N GLU A 445 -20.75 27.44 7.24
CA GLU A 445 -20.88 26.13 6.60
C GLU A 445 -19.60 25.30 6.75
N CYS A 446 -18.44 25.93 6.58
CA CYS A 446 -17.15 25.27 6.82
C CYS A 446 -17.00 24.82 8.29
N TYR A 447 -17.47 25.62 9.24
CA TYR A 447 -17.41 25.27 10.66
C TYR A 447 -18.38 24.16 11.04
N GLU A 448 -19.61 24.18 10.50
CA GLU A 448 -20.56 23.08 10.67
C GLU A 448 -20.03 21.77 10.09
N ALA A 449 -19.43 21.82 8.89
CA ALA A 449 -18.79 20.66 8.29
C ALA A 449 -17.67 20.11 9.19
N LEU A 450 -16.83 20.98 9.75
CA LEU A 450 -15.76 20.60 10.68
C LEU A 450 -16.32 19.99 11.98
N LYS A 451 -17.43 20.51 12.50
CA LYS A 451 -18.09 19.98 13.70
C LYS A 451 -18.72 18.60 13.46
N ALA A 452 -19.18 18.32 12.25
CA ALA A 452 -19.73 17.03 11.85
C ALA A 452 -18.65 15.94 11.67
N MET A 453 -17.35 16.32 11.60
CA MET A 453 -16.26 15.35 11.47
C MET A 453 -16.06 14.54 12.75
N GLN A 454 -15.72 13.26 12.57
CA GLN A 454 -15.44 12.36 13.68
C GLN A 454 -14.20 12.82 14.47
N LEU A 455 -14.33 12.88 15.79
CA LEU A 455 -13.22 13.16 16.72
C LEU A 455 -12.14 12.07 16.67
N GLY A 456 -10.90 12.41 17.05
CA GLY A 456 -9.74 11.51 16.97
C GLY A 456 -9.22 11.23 15.55
N ARG A 457 -9.77 11.91 14.54
CA ARG A 457 -9.32 11.83 13.14
C ARG A 457 -8.31 12.94 12.82
N VAL A 458 -7.52 12.67 11.77
CA VAL A 458 -6.49 13.58 11.24
C VAL A 458 -6.78 13.79 9.75
N PRO A 459 -7.31 14.95 9.34
CA PRO A 459 -7.69 15.21 7.94
C PRO A 459 -6.48 15.42 7.01
N GLY A 460 -5.30 15.75 7.56
CA GLY A 460 -4.14 16.18 6.79
C GLY A 460 -2.83 15.50 7.16
N ASP A 461 -1.83 15.70 6.30
CA ASP A 461 -0.39 15.43 6.45
C ASP A 461 0.23 15.38 7.84
N ASP A 462 -0.16 16.41 8.55
CA ASP A 462 0.61 17.16 9.51
C ASP A 462 0.38 16.67 10.93
N GLY A 463 -0.56 15.74 11.13
CA GLY A 463 -0.85 15.17 12.44
C GLY A 463 -1.83 15.97 13.28
N LEU A 464 -2.37 17.08 12.75
CA LEU A 464 -3.30 17.95 13.45
C LEU A 464 -4.69 17.29 13.51
N THR A 465 -5.24 17.11 14.71
CA THR A 465 -6.53 16.42 14.89
C THR A 465 -7.73 17.34 14.67
N ILE A 466 -8.92 16.75 14.48
CA ILE A 466 -10.17 17.52 14.34
C ILE A 466 -10.44 18.41 15.56
N GLU A 467 -10.13 17.98 16.78
CA GLU A 467 -10.27 18.78 18.00
C GLU A 467 -9.45 20.07 17.92
N LEU A 468 -8.22 19.98 17.41
CA LEU A 468 -7.35 21.14 17.23
C LEU A 468 -7.89 22.04 16.13
N TRP A 469 -8.33 21.48 15.01
CA TRP A 469 -8.95 22.26 13.95
C TRP A 469 -10.18 23.01 14.47
N ARG A 470 -11.04 22.36 15.25
CA ARG A 470 -12.22 22.99 15.86
C ARG A 470 -11.85 24.13 16.82
N PHE A 471 -10.77 23.97 17.58
CA PHE A 471 -10.27 25.00 18.48
C PHE A 471 -9.75 26.24 17.72
N ILE A 472 -9.01 26.02 16.63
CA ILE A 472 -8.35 27.11 15.89
C ILE A 472 -9.28 27.73 14.86
N PHE A 473 -10.26 27.00 14.31
CA PHE A 473 -11.14 27.47 13.24
C PHE A 473 -11.76 28.86 13.47
N PRO A 474 -12.30 29.19 14.67
CA PRO A 474 -12.83 30.53 14.96
C PRO A 474 -11.79 31.66 14.89
N ILE A 475 -10.50 31.31 14.88
CA ILE A 475 -9.36 32.24 14.87
C ILE A 475 -8.80 32.41 13.45
N ILE A 476 -8.79 31.36 12.64
CA ILE A 476 -8.11 31.34 11.32
C ILE A 476 -9.03 31.48 10.10
N GLY A 477 -10.28 31.03 10.18
CA GLY A 477 -11.25 31.05 9.06
C GLY A 477 -10.75 30.42 7.74
N GLY A 478 -11.18 29.20 7.44
CA GLY A 478 -11.21 28.67 6.07
C GLY A 478 -10.38 27.41 5.78
N ILE A 479 -10.94 26.53 4.95
CA ILE A 479 -10.26 25.40 4.29
C ILE A 479 -10.38 25.63 2.78
N ARG A 480 -9.31 25.38 2.01
CA ARG A 480 -9.33 25.42 0.54
C ARG A 480 -10.10 24.21 -0.02
N GLN A 481 -11.06 24.48 -0.90
CA GLN A 481 -12.03 23.52 -1.45
C GLN A 481 -11.41 22.37 -2.28
N GLY A 482 -12.06 21.22 -2.17
CA GLY A 482 -12.48 20.41 -3.32
C GLY A 482 -14.01 20.27 -3.24
N CYS A 483 -14.73 20.50 -4.33
CA CYS A 483 -16.18 20.44 -4.34
C CYS A 483 -16.65 18.98 -4.29
N SER A 484 -17.16 18.51 -3.15
CA SER A 484 -17.76 17.18 -3.03
C SER A 484 -18.96 16.99 -3.95
N LEU A 485 -19.61 18.09 -4.34
CA LEU A 485 -20.73 18.11 -5.28
C LEU A 485 -20.30 17.86 -6.73
N SER A 486 -19.03 18.09 -7.10
CA SER A 486 -18.55 17.95 -8.49
C SER A 486 -18.84 16.58 -9.10
N GLY A 487 -18.61 15.50 -8.33
CA GLY A 487 -18.92 14.14 -8.77
C GLY A 487 -20.43 13.91 -8.96
N TYR A 488 -21.26 14.48 -8.08
CA TYR A 488 -22.72 14.38 -8.20
C TYR A 488 -23.26 15.23 -9.35
N LEU A 489 -22.74 16.45 -9.55
CA LEU A 489 -23.08 17.31 -10.68
C LEU A 489 -22.74 16.64 -12.01
N TYR A 490 -21.57 16.00 -12.10
CA TYR A 490 -21.19 15.24 -13.28
C TYR A 490 -22.18 14.10 -13.58
N VAL A 491 -22.54 13.30 -12.57
CA VAL A 491 -23.52 12.22 -12.72
C VAL A 491 -24.89 12.78 -13.14
N MET A 492 -25.33 13.91 -12.57
CA MET A 492 -26.58 14.57 -12.97
C MET A 492 -26.53 15.09 -14.42
N CYS A 493 -25.40 15.61 -14.87
CA CYS A 493 -25.22 16.06 -16.27
C CYS A 493 -25.18 14.89 -17.26
N LEU A 494 -24.73 13.70 -16.84
CA LEU A 494 -24.70 12.50 -17.68
C LEU A 494 -26.09 11.86 -17.85
N GLU A 495 -26.95 11.98 -16.83
CA GLU A 495 -28.29 11.39 -16.80
C GLU A 495 -29.20 11.75 -18.00
N PRO A 496 -29.23 12.99 -18.54
CA PRO A 496 -29.98 13.29 -19.77
C PRO A 496 -29.59 12.42 -20.97
N LEU A 497 -28.29 12.20 -21.20
CA LEU A 497 -27.83 11.30 -22.28
C LEU A 497 -28.35 9.88 -22.05
N LEU A 498 -28.25 9.38 -20.82
CA LEU A 498 -28.73 8.03 -20.47
C LEU A 498 -30.24 7.92 -20.70
N ASN A 499 -31.01 8.94 -20.35
CA ASN A 499 -32.45 8.97 -20.57
C ASN A 499 -32.83 9.07 -22.04
N LEU A 500 -32.10 9.83 -22.86
CA LEU A 500 -32.31 9.82 -24.31
C LEU A 500 -32.09 8.44 -24.91
N ILE A 501 -31.00 7.75 -24.53
CA ILE A 501 -30.74 6.38 -25.00
C ILE A 501 -31.87 5.43 -24.55
N ARG A 502 -32.30 5.51 -23.28
CA ARG A 502 -33.37 4.67 -22.73
C ARG A 502 -34.70 4.87 -23.46
N LYS A 503 -35.08 6.13 -23.71
CA LYS A 503 -36.36 6.51 -24.35
C LYS A 503 -36.34 6.36 -25.87
N ASN A 504 -35.18 6.36 -26.54
CA ASN A 504 -35.11 6.33 -28.00
C ASN A 504 -35.61 4.97 -28.56
N PRO A 505 -36.71 4.92 -29.33
CA PRO A 505 -37.25 3.68 -29.88
C PRO A 505 -36.37 3.07 -30.97
N LYS A 506 -35.50 3.87 -31.60
CA LYS A 506 -34.55 3.39 -32.62
C LYS A 506 -33.33 2.70 -32.00
N ILE A 507 -33.12 2.83 -30.69
CA ILE A 507 -32.13 2.05 -29.94
C ILE A 507 -32.93 1.02 -29.15
N PRO A 508 -33.20 -0.19 -29.70
CA PRO A 508 -34.06 -1.16 -29.05
C PRO A 508 -33.42 -1.77 -27.79
N GLY A 509 -32.08 -1.82 -27.73
CA GLY A 509 -31.33 -2.46 -26.66
C GLY A 509 -31.31 -3.98 -26.78
N VAL A 510 -30.80 -4.63 -25.74
CA VAL A 510 -30.67 -6.07 -25.66
C VAL A 510 -31.64 -6.62 -24.62
N LEU A 511 -32.40 -7.63 -25.02
CA LEU A 511 -33.18 -8.44 -24.09
C LEU A 511 -32.24 -9.32 -23.28
N VAL A 512 -32.39 -9.33 -21.96
CA VAL A 512 -31.66 -10.27 -21.11
C VAL A 512 -32.60 -11.43 -20.76
N PRO A 513 -32.39 -12.65 -21.33
CA PRO A 513 -33.21 -13.81 -21.00
C PRO A 513 -33.04 -14.18 -19.53
N GLY A 514 -34.16 -14.44 -18.85
CA GLY A 514 -34.20 -14.59 -17.40
C GLY A 514 -33.12 -15.52 -16.83
N SER A 515 -32.28 -15.01 -15.94
CA SER A 515 -31.46 -15.83 -15.05
C SER A 515 -31.06 -15.06 -13.79
N GLN A 516 -31.34 -15.69 -12.63
CA GLN A 516 -30.79 -15.43 -11.27
C GLN A 516 -31.06 -14.08 -10.57
N TYR A 517 -31.40 -12.99 -11.27
CA TYR A 517 -31.67 -11.67 -10.65
C TYR A 517 -33.15 -11.37 -10.36
N ARG A 518 -34.04 -12.37 -10.44
CA ARG A 518 -35.47 -12.25 -10.08
C ARG A 518 -35.70 -11.53 -8.73
N SER A 519 -34.82 -11.75 -7.76
CA SER A 519 -34.88 -11.11 -6.45
C SER A 519 -34.72 -9.58 -6.50
N LEU A 520 -33.86 -9.04 -7.37
CA LEU A 520 -33.60 -7.60 -7.45
C LEU A 520 -34.77 -6.87 -8.15
N VAL A 521 -35.33 -7.51 -9.18
CA VAL A 521 -36.46 -7.02 -9.98
C VAL A 521 -37.73 -6.95 -9.14
N ASN A 522 -38.02 -7.99 -8.34
CA ASN A 522 -39.18 -8.00 -7.44
C ASN A 522 -39.10 -6.97 -6.31
N THR A 523 -37.88 -6.53 -5.95
CA THR A 523 -37.66 -5.50 -4.92
C THR A 523 -37.88 -4.09 -5.45
N ILE A 524 -37.69 -3.85 -6.76
CA ILE A 524 -37.70 -2.51 -7.35
C ILE A 524 -38.98 -2.23 -8.17
N LEU A 525 -39.51 -3.22 -8.90
CA LEU A 525 -40.51 -2.99 -9.95
C LEU A 525 -41.88 -3.63 -9.72
N HIS A 526 -42.06 -4.42 -8.65
CA HIS A 526 -43.35 -5.04 -8.25
C HIS A 526 -44.16 -5.65 -9.41
N ASN A 527 -43.54 -6.32 -10.37
CA ASN A 527 -44.23 -7.03 -11.45
C ASN A 527 -43.42 -8.25 -11.91
N ASP A 528 -44.08 -9.41 -11.98
CA ASP A 528 -43.44 -10.74 -12.03
C ASP A 528 -43.17 -11.29 -13.45
N GLU A 529 -43.40 -10.55 -14.53
CA GLU A 529 -43.35 -11.11 -15.90
C GLU A 529 -42.54 -10.33 -16.95
N THR A 530 -41.80 -9.27 -16.60
CA THR A 530 -41.10 -8.48 -17.61
C THR A 530 -39.66 -8.92 -17.83
N ASN A 531 -39.46 -9.56 -18.98
CA ASN A 531 -38.24 -9.46 -19.78
C ASN A 531 -37.60 -8.06 -19.65
N ILE A 532 -36.36 -7.97 -19.14
CA ILE A 532 -35.65 -6.69 -18.97
C ILE A 532 -34.89 -6.37 -20.26
N VAL A 533 -35.17 -5.20 -20.82
CA VAL A 533 -34.44 -4.64 -21.94
C VAL A 533 -33.39 -3.67 -21.41
N ILE A 534 -32.11 -3.97 -21.63
CA ILE A 534 -31.00 -3.10 -21.28
C ILE A 534 -30.54 -2.37 -22.53
N LYS A 535 -30.62 -1.03 -22.50
CA LYS A 535 -30.12 -0.16 -23.58
C LYS A 535 -28.76 0.47 -23.24
N THR A 536 -28.57 0.86 -21.98
CA THR A 536 -27.31 1.47 -21.50
C THR A 536 -27.06 1.16 -20.02
N LEU A 537 -25.79 1.09 -19.64
CA LEU A 537 -25.28 1.03 -18.28
C LEU A 537 -24.28 2.16 -18.08
N ALA A 538 -24.22 2.75 -16.89
CA ALA A 538 -23.26 3.80 -16.57
C ALA A 538 -22.71 3.64 -15.16
N TYR A 539 -21.42 3.94 -15.00
CA TYR A 539 -20.75 3.99 -13.70
C TYR A 539 -19.74 5.14 -13.70
N ALA A 540 -20.04 6.20 -12.93
CA ALA A 540 -19.29 7.46 -12.97
C ALA A 540 -19.18 7.99 -14.42
N ASP A 541 -17.97 8.08 -14.95
CA ASP A 541 -17.65 8.56 -16.29
C ASP A 541 -17.70 7.48 -17.39
N ASP A 542 -17.83 6.20 -17.03
CA ASP A 542 -17.89 5.09 -17.96
C ASP A 542 -19.33 4.75 -18.35
N VAL A 543 -19.68 4.93 -19.63
CA VAL A 543 -20.98 4.55 -20.23
C VAL A 543 -20.81 3.36 -21.15
N CYS A 544 -21.70 2.36 -21.05
CA CYS A 544 -21.79 1.19 -21.92
C CYS A 544 -23.16 1.17 -22.60
N THR A 545 -23.20 1.33 -23.92
CA THR A 545 -24.44 1.26 -24.71
C THR A 545 -24.53 -0.04 -25.49
N PHE A 546 -25.73 -0.63 -25.54
CA PHE A 546 -26.05 -1.88 -26.21
C PHE A 546 -26.83 -1.59 -27.49
N VAL A 547 -26.29 -2.03 -28.63
CA VAL A 547 -26.98 -1.94 -29.93
C VAL A 547 -26.98 -3.30 -30.64
N PHE A 548 -28.00 -3.49 -31.46
CA PHE A 548 -28.43 -4.74 -32.10
C PHE A 548 -28.10 -4.79 -33.60
N ASN A 549 -28.00 -3.64 -34.28
CA ASN A 549 -27.69 -3.54 -35.71
C ASN A 549 -26.80 -2.30 -36.00
N ILE A 550 -26.79 -1.84 -37.26
CA ILE A 550 -25.99 -0.67 -37.67
C ILE A 550 -26.80 0.64 -37.59
N ASN A 551 -28.12 0.57 -37.68
CA ASN A 551 -28.97 1.77 -37.64
C ASN A 551 -29.06 2.34 -36.21
N ASP A 552 -29.14 1.47 -35.22
CA ASP A 552 -29.08 1.84 -33.80
C ASP A 552 -27.67 2.23 -33.35
N GLU A 553 -26.62 1.66 -33.95
CA GLU A 553 -25.25 2.17 -33.80
C GLU A 553 -25.13 3.62 -34.30
N PHE A 554 -25.62 3.90 -35.51
CA PHE A 554 -25.63 5.25 -36.07
C PHE A 554 -26.47 6.22 -35.22
N GLU A 555 -27.65 5.80 -34.77
CA GLU A 555 -28.49 6.61 -33.89
C GLU A 555 -27.80 6.89 -32.55
N THR A 556 -27.09 5.89 -31.99
CA THR A 556 -26.29 6.07 -30.77
C THR A 556 -25.20 7.11 -30.99
N TYR A 557 -24.45 7.03 -32.10
CA TYR A 557 -23.45 8.01 -32.45
C TYR A 557 -24.03 9.44 -32.54
N GLU A 558 -25.17 9.61 -33.21
CA GLU A 558 -25.82 10.91 -33.32
C GLU A 558 -26.27 11.47 -31.96
N LEU A 559 -26.79 10.63 -31.05
CA LEU A 559 -27.12 11.06 -29.68
C LEU A 559 -25.89 11.52 -28.90
N PHE A 560 -24.78 10.78 -28.99
CA PHE A 560 -23.52 11.16 -28.34
C PHE A 560 -22.96 12.47 -28.90
N LYS A 561 -23.08 12.68 -30.21
CA LYS A 561 -22.68 13.92 -30.88
C LYS A 561 -23.55 15.10 -30.43
N LYS A 562 -24.87 14.94 -30.35
CA LYS A 562 -25.78 15.95 -29.78
C LYS A 562 -25.41 16.29 -28.33
N TYR A 563 -25.20 15.27 -27.50
CA TYR A 563 -24.76 15.46 -26.12
C TYR A 563 -23.42 16.17 -26.03
N SER A 564 -22.49 15.89 -26.95
CA SER A 564 -21.20 16.57 -27.02
C SER A 564 -21.34 18.05 -27.34
N TYR A 565 -22.22 18.41 -28.28
CA TYR A 565 -22.50 19.81 -28.58
C TYR A 565 -23.17 20.55 -27.41
N ALA A 566 -24.07 19.89 -26.68
CA ALA A 566 -24.73 20.49 -25.53
C ALA A 566 -23.80 20.61 -24.31
N SER A 567 -23.15 19.52 -23.89
CA SER A 567 -22.40 19.46 -22.62
C SER A 567 -20.93 19.87 -22.73
N GLY A 568 -20.37 19.90 -23.95
CA GLY A 568 -18.93 20.04 -24.16
C GLY A 568 -18.11 18.77 -23.84
N GLY A 569 -18.75 17.72 -23.30
CA GLY A 569 -18.16 16.40 -23.07
C GLY A 569 -17.88 15.69 -24.40
N LYS A 570 -16.84 14.87 -24.46
CA LYS A 570 -16.48 14.15 -25.70
C LYS A 570 -16.25 12.67 -25.45
N THR A 571 -16.48 11.89 -26.49
CA THR A 571 -16.04 10.50 -26.51
C THR A 571 -14.53 10.44 -26.47
N ASN A 572 -13.98 9.54 -25.65
CA ASN A 572 -12.56 9.28 -25.64
C ASN A 572 -12.22 8.17 -26.63
N ASP A 573 -11.95 8.53 -27.88
CA ASP A 573 -11.62 7.61 -28.98
C ASP A 573 -10.58 6.55 -28.61
N THR A 574 -9.56 6.92 -27.82
CA THR A 574 -8.47 5.99 -27.43
C THR A 574 -8.86 4.99 -26.35
N LYS A 575 -9.83 5.34 -25.50
CA LYS A 575 -10.36 4.45 -24.45
C LYS A 575 -11.63 3.72 -24.90
N THR A 576 -12.29 4.26 -25.91
CA THR A 576 -13.53 3.69 -26.44
C THR A 576 -13.22 2.38 -27.14
N VAL A 577 -13.91 1.34 -26.70
CA VAL A 577 -13.86 0.01 -27.32
C VAL A 577 -15.24 -0.30 -27.85
N ILE A 578 -15.30 -0.74 -29.10
CA ILE A 578 -16.45 -1.38 -29.71
C ILE A 578 -16.22 -2.89 -29.67
N PHE A 579 -17.01 -3.61 -28.91
CA PHE A 579 -16.96 -5.07 -28.89
C PHE A 579 -18.05 -5.64 -29.81
N TRP A 580 -17.70 -6.26 -30.94
CA TRP A 580 -18.62 -6.88 -31.91
C TRP A 580 -18.76 -8.39 -31.67
N ILE A 581 -20.01 -8.85 -31.50
CA ILE A 581 -20.35 -10.27 -31.33
C ILE A 581 -20.54 -10.99 -32.69
N SER A 582 -20.73 -10.26 -33.79
CA SER A 582 -20.95 -10.83 -35.12
C SER A 582 -20.03 -10.22 -36.19
N ASP A 583 -19.99 -10.85 -37.36
CA ASP A 583 -19.25 -10.38 -38.54
C ASP A 583 -19.98 -9.25 -39.26
N CYS A 584 -20.00 -8.06 -38.65
CA CYS A 584 -20.30 -6.83 -39.37
C CYS A 584 -19.11 -6.44 -40.27
N LEU A 585 -19.41 -6.05 -41.52
CA LEU A 585 -18.42 -5.68 -42.56
C LEU A 585 -18.22 -4.17 -42.70
N ASP A 586 -19.13 -3.34 -42.19
CA ASP A 586 -19.06 -1.89 -42.32
C ASP A 586 -18.36 -1.26 -41.10
N PRO A 587 -17.48 -0.25 -41.30
CA PRO A 587 -16.79 0.41 -40.19
C PRO A 587 -17.79 1.21 -39.33
N PRO A 588 -17.61 1.19 -37.99
CA PRO A 588 -18.48 1.91 -37.08
C PRO A 588 -18.32 3.44 -37.27
N PRO A 589 -19.35 4.26 -36.97
CA PRO A 589 -19.27 5.71 -37.02
C PRO A 589 -18.36 6.30 -35.93
N PHE A 590 -17.94 5.50 -34.94
CA PHE A 590 -16.98 5.88 -33.91
C PHE A 590 -15.54 5.61 -34.35
N ASN A 591 -14.65 6.55 -34.08
CA ASN A 591 -13.20 6.35 -34.21
C ASN A 591 -12.65 5.61 -32.97
N ALA A 592 -13.03 4.34 -32.82
CA ALA A 592 -12.76 3.53 -31.64
C ALA A 592 -12.09 2.21 -31.98
N LYS A 593 -11.47 1.57 -30.97
CA LYS A 593 -10.88 0.25 -31.12
C LYS A 593 -11.98 -0.81 -31.27
N ILE A 594 -11.91 -1.65 -32.30
CA ILE A 594 -12.83 -2.76 -32.50
C ILE A 594 -12.22 -4.04 -31.91
N GLU A 595 -12.96 -4.73 -31.04
CA GLU A 595 -12.63 -6.02 -30.43
C GLU A 595 -13.70 -7.05 -30.82
N ARG A 596 -13.30 -8.29 -31.10
CA ARG A 596 -14.23 -9.37 -31.53
C ARG A 596 -14.19 -10.63 -30.66
N GLU A 597 -13.14 -10.80 -29.85
CA GLU A 597 -12.97 -12.01 -29.03
C GLU A 597 -13.31 -11.75 -27.57
N LYS A 598 -12.79 -10.65 -27.01
CA LYS A 598 -12.96 -10.30 -25.59
C LYS A 598 -12.87 -8.80 -25.35
N CYS A 599 -13.57 -8.34 -24.32
CA CYS A 599 -13.51 -6.98 -23.81
C CYS A 599 -13.57 -7.00 -22.28
N THR A 600 -13.32 -5.87 -21.62
CA THR A 600 -13.47 -5.74 -20.16
C THR A 600 -14.28 -4.48 -19.86
N PHE A 601 -15.40 -4.62 -19.16
CA PHE A 601 -16.19 -3.48 -18.65
C PHE A 601 -16.14 -3.47 -17.12
N LEU A 602 -15.73 -2.36 -16.51
CA LEU A 602 -15.60 -2.21 -15.05
C LEU A 602 -14.77 -3.33 -14.37
N GLY A 603 -13.77 -3.85 -15.09
CA GLY A 603 -12.91 -4.94 -14.61
C GLY A 603 -13.51 -6.35 -14.75
N ILE A 604 -14.70 -6.47 -15.33
CA ILE A 604 -15.35 -7.76 -15.63
C ILE A 604 -15.00 -8.16 -17.08
N PRO A 605 -14.33 -9.30 -17.30
CA PRO A 605 -14.07 -9.80 -18.64
C PRO A 605 -15.39 -10.25 -19.30
N MET A 606 -15.59 -9.82 -20.53
CA MET A 606 -16.64 -10.25 -21.44
C MET A 606 -15.97 -10.97 -22.60
N ASP A 607 -16.46 -12.14 -23.00
CA ASP A 607 -15.98 -12.85 -24.18
C ASP A 607 -17.17 -13.47 -24.92
N THR A 608 -16.95 -13.83 -26.19
CA THR A 608 -17.98 -14.47 -27.03
C THR A 608 -18.25 -15.93 -26.64
N GLN A 609 -17.58 -16.47 -25.61
CA GLN A 609 -17.74 -17.85 -25.13
C GLN A 609 -18.45 -17.95 -23.76
N GLY A 610 -18.76 -16.83 -23.11
CA GLY A 610 -19.26 -16.77 -21.74
C GLY A 610 -20.78 -16.67 -21.66
N GLN A 611 -21.42 -17.70 -21.07
CA GLN A 611 -22.76 -17.79 -20.44
C GLN A 611 -23.92 -16.85 -20.87
N LEU A 612 -23.96 -16.36 -22.10
CA LEU A 612 -25.20 -15.89 -22.73
C LEU A 612 -25.90 -17.12 -23.35
N PRO A 613 -27.21 -17.32 -23.17
CA PRO A 613 -27.90 -18.50 -23.70
C PRO A 613 -27.69 -18.59 -25.23
N HIS A 614 -27.05 -19.67 -25.67
CA HIS A 614 -26.70 -19.90 -27.08
C HIS A 614 -27.88 -19.74 -28.06
N GLU A 615 -29.12 -19.98 -27.62
CA GLU A 615 -30.31 -19.89 -28.47
C GLU A 615 -30.75 -18.44 -28.83
N GLU A 616 -30.21 -17.41 -28.16
CA GLU A 616 -30.46 -16.00 -28.50
C GLU A 616 -29.25 -15.30 -29.17
N ILE A 617 -28.03 -15.82 -28.99
CA ILE A 617 -26.82 -15.30 -29.65
C ILE A 617 -26.93 -15.43 -31.17
N ASP A 618 -27.48 -16.54 -31.67
CA ASP A 618 -27.67 -16.77 -33.11
C ASP A 618 -28.69 -15.80 -33.75
N LYS A 619 -29.49 -15.09 -32.93
CA LYS A 619 -30.42 -14.04 -33.38
C LYS A 619 -29.85 -12.64 -33.27
N MET A 620 -28.76 -12.44 -32.51
CA MET A 620 -28.07 -11.15 -32.41
C MET A 620 -27.22 -10.94 -33.66
N GLN A 621 -27.77 -10.20 -34.63
CA GLN A 621 -27.06 -9.94 -35.87
C GLN A 621 -25.86 -9.02 -35.70
N ILE A 622 -25.80 -8.18 -34.65
CA ILE A 622 -24.63 -7.40 -34.22
C ILE A 622 -24.75 -7.19 -32.70
N GLY A 623 -23.76 -7.61 -31.91
CA GLY A 623 -23.66 -7.20 -30.51
C GLY A 623 -22.55 -6.18 -30.39
N ILE A 624 -22.86 -4.89 -30.29
CA ILE A 624 -21.85 -3.84 -30.13
C ILE A 624 -21.90 -3.34 -28.68
N PHE A 625 -20.77 -3.36 -27.98
CA PHE A 625 -20.62 -2.71 -26.66
C PHE A 625 -19.63 -1.58 -26.76
N VAL A 626 -20.08 -0.36 -26.47
CA VAL A 626 -19.25 0.85 -26.55
C VAL A 626 -19.00 1.40 -25.15
N ILE A 627 -17.77 1.29 -24.62
CA ILE A 627 -17.40 1.76 -23.27
C ILE A 627 -16.69 3.12 -23.39
N ILE A 628 -17.29 4.21 -22.92
CA ILE A 628 -16.72 5.56 -23.08
C ILE A 628 -16.61 6.31 -21.77
N ASN A 629 -15.40 6.83 -21.56
CA ASN A 629 -14.95 7.71 -20.50
C ASN A 629 -15.16 9.17 -20.98
N VAL A 630 -16.22 9.86 -20.52
CA VAL A 630 -16.55 11.21 -21.00
C VAL A 630 -15.67 12.24 -20.29
N ASN A 631 -14.73 12.82 -21.03
CA ASN A 631 -13.79 13.86 -20.55
C ASN A 631 -14.34 15.28 -20.77
#